data_AF-A0A7S2YVP2-F1
#
_entry.id   AF-A0A7S2YVP2-F1
#
_cell.length_a   1.000
_cell.length_b   1.000
_cell.length_c   1.000
_cell.angle_alpha   90.00
_cell.angle_beta   90.00
_cell.angle_gamma   90.00
#
_symmetry.space_group_name_H-M   'P 1'
#
loop_
_entity.id
_entity.type
_entity.pdbx_description
1 polymer ?
#
loop_
_entity_poly.entity_id
_entity_poly.type
_entity_poly.pdbx_seq_one_letter_code
_entity_poly.pdbx_strand_id
1 'polypeptide(L)'
;ANARDEPARSVPASFAMVESEAQKWLDDADEARKAVDQYSSAVPTELVEYYAKKKGLSIKDPQVAKLIAVSTEEFLTRVLGDAVELTKKLQSSTVAGRKEATTDENQNNDLTLHMDILAKALKDNGVNVSGSQYYFE
;
A
#
# COMPACT_ATOMS: atom_id res chain seq x y z
N ALA A 1 -15.75 -62.25 -12.67
CA ALA A 1 -16.43 -60.95 -12.41
C ALA A 1 -15.45 -59.87 -12.80
N ASN A 2 -15.68 -59.24 -13.96
CA ASN A 2 -14.70 -58.38 -14.62
C ASN A 2 -14.70 -56.99 -13.96
N ALA A 3 -13.56 -56.56 -13.45
CA ALA A 3 -13.33 -55.19 -13.00
C ALA A 3 -13.48 -54.27 -14.22
N ARG A 4 -14.51 -53.42 -14.21
CA ARG A 4 -14.66 -52.35 -15.19
C ARG A 4 -13.63 -51.29 -14.85
N ASP A 5 -12.52 -51.37 -15.55
CA ASP A 5 -11.52 -50.32 -15.69
C ASP A 5 -12.20 -49.15 -16.43
N GLU A 6 -12.68 -48.16 -15.68
CA GLU A 6 -13.16 -46.90 -16.26
C GLU A 6 -11.92 -46.12 -16.75
N PRO A 7 -11.78 -45.81 -18.05
CA PRO A 7 -10.68 -45.00 -18.50
C PRO A 7 -10.83 -43.60 -17.91
N ALA A 8 -9.80 -43.15 -17.19
CA ALA A 8 -9.67 -41.80 -16.67
C ALA A 8 -10.04 -40.80 -17.77
N ARG A 9 -11.16 -40.08 -17.59
CA ARG A 9 -11.56 -39.02 -18.53
C ARG A 9 -10.42 -38.03 -18.62
N SER A 10 -9.79 -37.95 -19.79
CA SER A 10 -8.75 -36.97 -20.06
C SER A 10 -9.38 -35.58 -19.96
N VAL A 11 -8.93 -34.81 -18.98
CA VAL A 11 -9.32 -33.41 -18.85
C VAL A 11 -8.77 -32.69 -20.09
N PRO A 12 -9.60 -31.94 -20.84
CA PRO A 12 -9.11 -31.21 -22.01
C PRO A 12 -7.99 -30.25 -21.59
N ALA A 13 -6.93 -30.15 -22.40
CA ALA A 13 -5.71 -29.41 -22.07
C ALA A 13 -5.97 -27.92 -21.69
N SER A 14 -7.05 -27.32 -22.21
CA SER A 14 -7.49 -25.97 -21.83
C SER A 14 -7.96 -25.87 -20.37
N PHE A 15 -8.63 -26.89 -19.85
CA PHE A 15 -9.06 -26.93 -18.46
C PHE A 15 -7.89 -27.21 -17.51
N ALA A 16 -6.95 -28.07 -17.90
CA ALA A 16 -5.75 -28.34 -17.10
C ALA A 16 -4.87 -27.09 -16.94
N MET A 17 -4.77 -26.25 -17.97
CA MET A 17 -4.04 -24.98 -17.90
C MET A 17 -4.73 -23.98 -16.96
N VAL A 18 -6.05 -23.83 -17.04
CA VAL A 18 -6.83 -22.98 -16.12
C VAL A 18 -6.75 -23.48 -14.67
N GLU A 19 -6.79 -24.79 -14.46
CA GLU A 19 -6.64 -25.40 -13.13
C GLU A 19 -5.25 -25.16 -12.54
N SER A 20 -4.20 -25.19 -13.39
CA SER A 20 -2.83 -24.86 -12.97
C SER A 20 -2.67 -23.39 -12.57
N GLU A 21 -3.32 -22.47 -13.29
CA GLU A 21 -3.31 -21.04 -12.96
C GLU A 21 -4.06 -20.77 -11.65
N ALA A 22 -5.20 -21.44 -11.45
CA ALA A 22 -5.96 -21.36 -10.20
C ALA A 22 -5.13 -21.88 -9.01
N GLN A 23 -4.42 -23.00 -9.20
CA GLN A 23 -3.55 -23.56 -8.16
C GLN A 23 -2.42 -22.59 -7.78
N LYS A 24 -1.77 -21.98 -8.78
CA LYS A 24 -0.74 -20.97 -8.53
C LYS A 24 -1.28 -19.81 -7.69
N TRP A 25 -2.49 -19.33 -8.00
CA TRP A 25 -3.11 -18.23 -7.26
C TRP A 25 -3.37 -18.58 -5.79
N LEU A 26 -3.74 -19.83 -5.50
CA LEU A 26 -3.91 -20.32 -4.13
C LEU A 26 -2.57 -20.35 -3.39
N ASP A 27 -1.52 -20.85 -4.04
CA ASP A 27 -0.18 -20.92 -3.46
C ASP A 27 0.36 -19.51 -3.14
N ASP A 28 0.19 -18.56 -4.07
CA ASP A 28 0.57 -17.15 -3.90
C ASP A 28 -0.21 -16.50 -2.73
N ALA A 29 -1.51 -16.79 -2.60
CA ALA A 29 -2.33 -16.27 -1.51
C ALA A 29 -1.94 -16.85 -0.14
N ASP A 30 -1.60 -18.13 -0.07
CA ASP A 30 -1.12 -18.77 1.16
C ASP A 30 0.26 -18.24 1.58
N GLU A 31 1.14 -17.96 0.62
CA GLU A 31 2.41 -17.29 0.87
C GLU A 31 2.18 -15.89 1.45
N ALA A 32 1.32 -15.09 0.83
CA ALA A 32 0.99 -13.76 1.31
C ALA A 32 0.42 -13.78 2.74
N ARG A 33 -0.47 -14.73 3.04
CA ARG A 33 -1.01 -14.91 4.40
C ARG A 33 0.10 -15.21 5.42
N LYS A 34 1.01 -16.14 5.10
CA LYS A 34 2.15 -16.48 5.96
C LYS A 34 3.08 -15.28 6.18
N ALA A 35 3.30 -14.47 5.15
CA ALA A 35 4.10 -13.26 5.25
C ALA A 35 3.46 -12.25 6.23
N VAL A 36 2.15 -12.01 6.12
CA VAL A 36 1.40 -11.15 7.05
C VAL A 36 1.46 -11.70 8.48
N ASP A 37 1.37 -13.01 8.67
CA ASP A 37 1.47 -13.64 10.00
C ASP A 37 2.83 -13.44 10.67
N GLN A 38 3.92 -13.38 9.89
CA GLN A 38 5.27 -13.21 10.42
C GLN A 38 5.68 -11.74 10.59
N TYR A 39 5.09 -10.83 9.82
CA TYR A 39 5.44 -9.41 9.86
C TYR A 39 4.94 -8.74 11.15
N SER A 40 5.79 -7.94 11.79
CA SER A 40 5.40 -7.11 12.93
C SER A 40 5.10 -5.70 12.45
N SER A 41 3.82 -5.38 12.30
CA SER A 41 3.34 -4.05 11.95
C SER A 41 3.72 -3.05 13.05
N ALA A 42 4.21 -1.88 12.65
CA ALA A 42 4.35 -0.69 13.49
C ALA A 42 2.99 -0.17 14.01
N VAL A 43 1.90 -0.37 13.25
CA VAL A 43 0.53 -0.11 13.69
C VAL A 43 0.04 -1.27 14.59
N PRO A 44 -0.23 -1.03 15.89
CA PRO A 44 -0.74 -2.08 16.78
C PRO A 44 -2.15 -2.55 16.39
N THR A 45 -2.39 -3.86 16.49
CA THR A 45 -3.69 -4.47 16.19
C THR A 45 -4.82 -3.96 17.08
N GLU A 46 -4.51 -3.55 18.30
CA GLU A 46 -5.47 -2.99 19.26
C GLU A 46 -6.04 -1.65 18.77
N LEU A 47 -5.23 -0.84 18.07
CA LEU A 47 -5.70 0.41 17.46
C LEU A 47 -6.70 0.11 16.35
N VAL A 48 -6.43 -0.89 15.51
CA VAL A 48 -7.33 -1.32 14.45
C VAL A 48 -8.66 -1.76 15.04
N GLU A 49 -8.65 -2.61 16.08
CA GLU A 49 -9.86 -3.03 16.76
C GLU A 49 -10.63 -1.87 17.40
N TYR A 50 -9.93 -0.92 18.02
CA TYR A 50 -10.55 0.26 18.62
C TYR A 50 -11.28 1.10 17.57
N TYR A 51 -10.63 1.40 16.44
CA TYR A 51 -11.25 2.15 15.35
C TYR A 51 -12.37 1.38 14.67
N ALA A 52 -12.25 0.06 14.54
CA ALA A 52 -13.32 -0.81 14.05
C ALA A 52 -14.55 -0.75 14.97
N LYS A 53 -14.37 -0.94 16.28
CA LYS A 53 -15.45 -0.87 17.29
C LYS A 53 -16.11 0.51 17.31
N LYS A 54 -15.34 1.59 17.19
CA LYS A 54 -15.86 2.97 17.09
C LYS A 54 -16.77 3.16 15.87
N LYS A 55 -16.59 2.38 14.81
CA LYS A 55 -17.44 2.38 13.61
C LYS A 55 -18.53 1.31 13.64
N GLY A 56 -18.68 0.58 14.73
CA GLY A 56 -19.66 -0.50 14.88
C GLY A 56 -19.24 -1.84 14.25
N LEU A 57 -17.97 -1.98 13.84
CA LEU A 57 -17.42 -3.21 13.29
C LEU A 57 -16.71 -4.02 14.38
N SER A 58 -17.08 -5.28 14.54
CA SER A 58 -16.38 -6.23 15.41
C SER A 58 -15.54 -7.19 14.57
N ILE A 59 -14.23 -7.08 14.67
CA ILE A 59 -13.29 -8.02 14.04
C ILE A 59 -13.22 -9.28 14.91
N LYS A 60 -13.51 -10.45 14.35
CA LYS A 60 -13.45 -11.76 15.05
C LYS A 60 -12.14 -12.49 14.80
N ASP A 61 -11.60 -12.33 13.60
CA ASP A 61 -10.37 -12.97 13.16
C ASP A 61 -9.18 -12.02 13.35
N PRO A 62 -8.19 -12.36 14.21
CA PRO A 62 -7.02 -11.51 14.42
C PRO A 62 -6.20 -11.29 13.15
N GLN A 63 -6.24 -12.21 12.17
CA GLN A 63 -5.55 -12.04 10.89
C GLN A 63 -6.13 -10.87 10.09
N VAL A 64 -7.43 -10.61 10.21
CA VAL A 64 -8.07 -9.46 9.54
C VAL A 64 -7.60 -8.15 10.16
N ALA A 65 -7.50 -8.07 11.49
CA ALA A 65 -6.96 -6.89 12.15
C ALA A 65 -5.51 -6.62 11.73
N LYS A 66 -4.71 -7.68 11.64
CA LYS A 66 -3.31 -7.61 11.20
C LYS A 66 -3.18 -7.19 9.73
N LEU A 67 -4.00 -7.76 8.86
CA LEU A 67 -4.04 -7.37 7.45
C LEU A 67 -4.35 -5.88 7.29
N ILE A 68 -5.36 -5.37 8.02
CA ILE A 68 -5.69 -3.94 8.00
C ILE A 68 -4.53 -3.09 8.50
N ALA A 69 -3.82 -3.52 9.55
CA ALA A 69 -2.65 -2.83 10.07
C ALA A 69 -1.55 -2.72 9.00
N VAL A 70 -1.20 -3.83 8.34
CA VAL A 70 -0.20 -3.88 7.27
C VAL A 70 -0.63 -3.06 6.05
N SER A 71 -1.88 -3.17 5.61
CA SER A 71 -2.40 -2.36 4.50
C SER A 71 -2.38 -0.87 4.81
N THR A 72 -2.57 -0.49 6.07
CA THR A 72 -2.46 0.91 6.50
C THR A 72 -1.02 1.42 6.36
N GLU A 73 -0.03 0.61 6.74
CA GLU A 73 1.39 0.94 6.55
C GLU A 73 1.79 1.02 5.08
N GLU A 74 1.32 0.08 4.27
CA GLU A 74 1.56 0.08 2.82
C GLU A 74 0.98 1.37 2.21
N PHE A 75 -0.25 1.73 2.57
CA PHE A 75 -0.89 2.95 2.12
C PHE A 75 -0.09 4.20 2.51
N LEU A 76 0.33 4.31 3.77
CA LEU A 76 1.16 5.43 4.24
C LEU A 76 2.49 5.48 3.51
N THR A 77 3.16 4.34 3.32
CA THR A 77 4.44 4.24 2.62
C THR A 77 4.31 4.71 1.17
N ARG A 78 3.23 4.32 0.49
CA ARG A 78 2.95 4.73 -0.88
C ARG A 78 2.73 6.24 -0.99
N VAL A 79 1.84 6.80 -0.16
CA VAL A 79 1.56 8.25 -0.13
C VAL A 79 2.81 9.06 0.21
N LEU A 80 3.58 8.62 1.21
CA LEU A 80 4.80 9.33 1.62
C LEU A 80 5.90 9.19 0.56
N GLY A 81 6.03 8.05 -0.11
CA GLY A 81 6.93 7.86 -1.25
C GLY A 81 6.65 8.86 -2.37
N ASP A 82 5.38 9.00 -2.75
CA ASP A 82 4.95 9.98 -3.74
C ASP A 82 5.25 11.42 -3.29
N ALA A 83 4.96 11.74 -2.02
CA ALA A 83 5.24 13.07 -1.46
C ALA A 83 6.75 13.41 -1.45
N VAL A 84 7.61 12.43 -1.14
CA VAL A 84 9.07 12.59 -1.19
C VAL A 84 9.52 12.90 -2.61
N GLU A 85 9.02 12.17 -3.62
CA GLU A 85 9.37 12.41 -5.01
C GLU A 85 8.90 13.79 -5.49
N LEU A 86 7.68 14.20 -5.14
CA LEU A 86 7.15 15.52 -5.45
C LEU A 86 7.98 16.64 -4.82
N THR A 87 8.41 16.48 -3.56
CA THR A 87 9.25 17.45 -2.86
C THR A 87 10.62 17.59 -3.54
N LYS A 88 11.24 16.48 -3.94
CA LYS A 88 12.52 16.49 -4.68
C LYS A 88 12.39 17.17 -6.05
N LYS A 89 11.30 16.93 -6.77
CA LYS A 89 10.99 17.59 -8.05
C LYS A 89 10.83 19.10 -7.87
N LEU A 90 10.14 19.53 -6.82
CA LEU A 90 10.01 20.95 -6.51
C LEU A 90 11.37 21.59 -6.24
N GLN A 91 12.17 21.02 -5.32
CA GLN A 91 13.49 21.54 -4.96
C GLN A 91 14.43 21.66 -6.17
N SER A 92 14.50 20.63 -7.02
CA SER A 92 15.33 20.64 -8.23
C SER A 92 14.87 21.68 -9.28
N SER A 93 13.55 21.92 -9.41
CA SER A 93 13.03 22.94 -10.32
C SER A 93 13.39 24.37 -9.89
N THR A 94 13.43 24.64 -8.57
CA THR A 94 13.87 25.93 -8.02
C THR A 94 15.37 26.19 -8.23
N VAL A 95 16.21 25.15 -8.23
CA VAL A 95 17.67 25.27 -8.44
C VAL A 95 18.01 25.57 -9.90
N ALA A 96 17.26 25.03 -10.87
CA ALA A 96 17.50 25.26 -12.30
C ALA A 96 17.35 26.73 -12.74
N GLY A 97 16.61 27.56 -11.96
CA GLY A 97 16.42 28.99 -12.21
C GLY A 97 17.49 29.90 -11.60
N ARG A 98 18.36 29.39 -10.71
CA ARG A 98 19.35 30.19 -9.96
C ARG A 98 20.76 29.80 -10.37
N LYS A 99 21.16 30.16 -11.59
CA LYS A 99 22.55 29.94 -12.09
C LYS A 99 23.60 30.90 -11.50
N GLU A 100 23.21 31.78 -10.58
CA GLU A 100 24.13 32.73 -9.92
C GLU A 100 23.88 32.75 -8.41
N ALA A 101 24.36 31.73 -7.69
CA ALA A 101 24.61 31.79 -6.25
C ALA A 101 25.64 30.72 -5.85
N THR A 102 26.91 31.11 -5.92
CA THR A 102 28.01 30.79 -4.98
C THR A 102 27.96 29.47 -4.19
N THR A 103 28.70 28.49 -4.68
CA THR A 103 29.75 27.63 -4.06
C THR A 103 29.74 27.19 -2.58
N ASP A 104 28.88 27.66 -1.67
CA ASP A 104 28.97 27.32 -0.22
C ASP A 104 27.75 26.62 0.41
N GLU A 105 26.78 26.15 -0.38
CA GLU A 105 25.58 25.44 0.13
C GLU A 105 25.71 23.92 0.10
N ASN A 106 26.78 23.36 0.68
CA ASN A 106 26.82 21.94 1.06
C ASN A 106 26.00 21.68 2.35
N GLN A 107 24.90 22.40 2.54
CA GLN A 107 24.15 22.52 3.79
C GLN A 107 22.78 21.84 3.62
N ASN A 108 22.71 20.57 4.03
CA ASN A 108 21.49 19.89 4.45
C ASN A 108 20.29 20.06 3.52
N ASN A 109 20.20 19.17 2.52
CA ASN A 109 19.00 18.99 1.71
C ASN A 109 17.90 18.32 2.57
N ASP A 110 17.49 19.00 3.64
CA ASP A 110 16.49 18.52 4.60
C ASP A 110 15.14 18.44 3.89
N LEU A 111 14.52 17.27 3.97
CA LEU A 111 13.29 16.99 3.26
C LEU A 111 12.10 17.39 4.14
N THR A 112 11.60 18.61 3.93
CA THR A 112 10.41 19.08 4.65
C THR A 112 9.13 18.70 3.91
N LEU A 113 8.22 18.01 4.59
CA LEU A 113 6.89 17.69 4.06
C LEU A 113 5.96 18.90 4.17
N HIS A 114 5.64 19.50 3.02
CA HIS A 114 4.73 20.64 2.95
C HIS A 114 3.28 20.22 2.67
N MET A 115 2.32 21.01 3.13
CA MET A 115 0.89 20.69 3.05
C MET A 115 0.34 20.63 1.61
N ASP A 116 0.86 21.47 0.71
CA ASP A 116 0.51 21.46 -0.72
C ASP A 116 1.00 20.18 -1.41
N ILE A 117 2.21 19.72 -1.08
CA ILE A 117 2.76 18.46 -1.58
C ILE A 117 1.97 17.26 -1.03
N LEU A 118 1.68 17.26 0.28
CA LEU A 118 0.87 16.21 0.89
C LEU A 118 -0.53 16.14 0.29
N ALA A 119 -1.20 17.29 0.11
CA ALA A 119 -2.52 17.34 -0.51
C ALA A 119 -2.51 16.80 -1.95
N LYS A 120 -1.46 17.11 -2.72
CA LYS A 120 -1.29 16.54 -4.05
C LYS A 120 -1.05 15.03 -4.01
N ALA A 121 -0.15 14.54 -3.17
CA ALA A 121 0.14 13.11 -3.04
C ALA A 121 -1.12 12.32 -2.63
N LEU A 122 -1.89 12.82 -1.66
CA LEU A 122 -3.16 12.23 -1.26
C LEU A 122 -4.17 12.20 -2.41
N LYS A 123 -4.27 13.28 -3.19
CA LYS A 123 -5.17 13.35 -4.35
C LYS A 123 -4.82 12.34 -5.43
N ASP A 124 -3.54 12.16 -5.73
CA ASP A 124 -3.04 11.16 -6.68
C ASP A 124 -3.33 9.73 -6.19
N ASN A 125 -3.45 9.55 -4.87
CA ASN A 125 -3.84 8.31 -4.21
C ASN A 125 -5.36 8.15 -4.00
N GLY A 126 -6.19 9.07 -4.52
CA GLY A 126 -7.66 9.01 -4.46
C GLY A 126 -8.30 9.64 -3.22
N VAL A 127 -7.53 10.31 -2.37
CA VAL A 127 -8.01 10.99 -1.16
C VAL A 127 -8.09 12.49 -1.40
N ASN A 128 -9.31 13.05 -1.42
CA ASN A 128 -9.51 14.48 -1.62
C ASN A 128 -9.43 15.24 -0.29
N VAL A 129 -8.38 16.03 -0.10
CA VAL A 129 -8.24 16.92 1.05
C VAL A 129 -8.88 18.27 0.71
N SER A 130 -10.01 18.57 1.36
CA SER A 130 -10.64 19.90 1.31
C SER A 130 -10.38 20.63 2.61
N GLY A 131 -9.51 21.63 2.58
CA GLY A 131 -9.26 22.55 3.69
C GLY A 131 -8.66 23.82 3.11
N SER A 132 -9.22 24.99 3.43
CA SER A 132 -8.63 26.24 2.99
C SER A 132 -7.39 26.52 3.83
N GLN A 133 -6.32 26.97 3.18
CA GLN A 133 -5.07 27.34 3.85
C GLN A 133 -5.23 28.59 4.72
N TYR A 134 -6.29 29.35 4.47
CA TYR A 134 -6.70 30.51 5.25
C TYR A 134 -8.22 30.51 5.33
N TYR A 135 -8.76 30.68 6.54
CA TYR A 135 -10.12 31.17 6.71
C TYR A 135 -10.03 32.68 6.79
N PHE A 136 -10.78 33.40 5.95
CA PHE A 136 -11.04 34.81 6.20
C PHE A 136 -12.07 34.86 7.33
N GLU A 137 -11.67 35.43 8.47
CA GLU A 137 -12.59 35.82 9.55
C GLU A 137 -13.22 37.19 9.24
#